data_AF-A0A072NV31-F1
#
_entry.id   AF-A0A072NV31-F1
#
_cell.length_a   1.000
_cell.length_b   1.000
_cell.length_c   1.000
_cell.angle_alpha   90.00
_cell.angle_beta   90.00
_cell.angle_gamma   90.00
#
_symmetry.space_group_name_H-M   'P 1'
#
loop_
_entity.id
_entity.type
_entity.pdbx_description
1 polymer ?
#
loop_
_entity_poly.entity_id
_entity_poly.type
_entity_poly.pdbx_seq_one_letter_code
_entity_poly.pdbx_strand_id
1 'polypeptide(L)'
;MTDHEGALGKLRLTAQDWDLLCKVHAFLQPFTSATLFAEGDKSSISQSLPLMDALLAHNERNKMYYSQEEHQDSKMIRASEMGWFVLDKYYNLTEEAPVYAAVLLLDPSRRASYIGKNWPVSWVEPAIEADNAL
;
A
#
# COMPACT_ATOMS: atom_id res chain seq x y z
N MET A 1 -38.43 -15.46 -8.01
CA MET A 1 -37.57 -14.36 -7.51
C MET A 1 -36.86 -13.72 -8.71
N THR A 2 -37.60 -13.35 -9.75
CA THR A 2 -37.05 -13.09 -11.11
C THR A 2 -37.77 -11.93 -11.83
N ASP A 3 -38.43 -11.03 -11.10
CA ASP A 3 -39.32 -10.02 -11.69
C ASP A 3 -38.65 -8.64 -11.92
N HIS A 4 -37.33 -8.55 -11.72
CA HIS A 4 -36.58 -7.30 -11.86
C HIS A 4 -35.41 -7.40 -12.85
N GLU A 5 -35.19 -8.55 -13.49
CA GLU A 5 -34.07 -8.73 -14.43
C GLU A 5 -34.23 -7.87 -15.70
N GLY A 6 -35.46 -7.66 -16.16
CA GLY A 6 -35.75 -6.80 -17.31
C GLY A 6 -35.54 -5.30 -17.03
N ALA A 7 -35.67 -4.87 -15.77
CA ALA A 7 -35.51 -3.47 -15.37
C ALA A 7 -34.05 -3.01 -15.38
N LEU A 8 -33.10 -3.95 -15.24
CA LEU A 8 -31.67 -3.63 -15.19
C LEU A 8 -31.09 -3.30 -16.57
N GLY A 9 -31.64 -3.84 -17.67
CA GLY A 9 -31.25 -3.46 -19.04
C GLY A 9 -29.73 -3.31 -19.23
N LYS A 10 -29.28 -2.08 -19.56
CA LYS A 10 -27.86 -1.72 -19.76
C LYS A 10 -27.04 -1.54 -18.47
N LEU A 11 -27.68 -1.50 -17.30
CA LEU A 11 -27.03 -1.42 -15.98
C LEU A 11 -26.58 -2.78 -15.46
N ARG A 12 -26.91 -3.87 -16.17
CA ARG A 12 -26.48 -5.21 -15.81
C ARG A 12 -24.98 -5.34 -16.01
N LEU A 13 -24.27 -5.68 -14.94
CA LEU A 13 -22.86 -6.06 -14.99
C LEU A 13 -22.67 -7.24 -15.95
N THR A 14 -21.76 -7.06 -16.90
CA THR A 14 -21.35 -8.12 -17.81
C THR A 14 -20.43 -9.11 -17.10
N ALA A 15 -20.18 -10.27 -17.71
CA ALA A 15 -19.21 -11.23 -17.17
C ALA A 15 -17.81 -10.61 -16.99
N GLN A 16 -17.42 -9.69 -17.88
CA GLN A 16 -16.14 -8.98 -17.79
C GLN A 16 -16.11 -7.97 -16.63
N ASP A 17 -17.25 -7.32 -16.33
CA ASP A 17 -17.33 -6.41 -15.19
C ASP A 17 -17.21 -7.17 -13.86
N TRP A 18 -17.82 -8.36 -13.77
CA TRP A 18 -17.67 -9.24 -12.62
C TRP A 18 -16.24 -9.75 -12.45
N ASP A 19 -15.57 -10.11 -13.54
CA ASP A 19 -14.14 -10.49 -13.50
C ASP A 19 -13.26 -9.34 -12.98
N LEU A 20 -13.48 -8.12 -13.48
CA LEU A 20 -12.78 -6.94 -12.99
C LEU A 20 -13.06 -6.68 -11.51
N LEU A 21 -14.32 -6.80 -11.06
CA LEU A 21 -14.68 -6.65 -9.65
C LEU A 21 -13.96 -7.67 -8.77
N CYS A 22 -13.84 -8.92 -9.20
CA CYS A 22 -13.08 -9.95 -8.49
C CYS A 22 -11.60 -9.56 -8.36
N LYS A 23 -10.98 -9.08 -9.45
CA LYS A 23 -9.58 -8.60 -9.43
C LYS A 23 -9.39 -7.40 -8.52
N VAL A 24 -10.28 -6.42 -8.58
CA VAL A 24 -10.24 -5.22 -7.72
C VAL A 24 -10.43 -5.61 -6.25
N HIS A 25 -11.36 -6.50 -5.96
CA HIS A 25 -11.57 -7.01 -4.60
C HIS A 25 -10.30 -7.69 -4.06
N ALA A 26 -9.67 -8.58 -4.84
CA ALA A 26 -8.42 -9.22 -4.46
C ALA A 26 -7.29 -8.20 -4.27
N PHE A 27 -7.19 -7.21 -5.16
CA PHE A 27 -6.19 -6.14 -5.05
C PHE A 27 -6.37 -5.28 -3.79
N LEU A 28 -7.61 -5.00 -3.36
CA LEU A 28 -7.89 -4.16 -2.19
C LEU A 28 -7.75 -4.91 -0.86
N GLN A 29 -7.68 -6.24 -0.86
CA GLN A 29 -7.64 -7.02 0.39
C GLN A 29 -6.46 -6.66 1.32
N PRO A 30 -5.24 -6.40 0.82
CA PRO A 30 -4.15 -5.95 1.68
C PRO A 30 -4.37 -4.55 2.26
N PHE A 31 -5.07 -3.67 1.55
CA PHE A 31 -5.45 -2.35 2.07
C PHE A 31 -6.45 -2.48 3.21
N THR A 32 -7.47 -3.32 3.06
CA THR A 32 -8.41 -3.61 4.15
C THR A 32 -7.69 -4.17 5.38
N SER A 33 -6.74 -5.09 5.18
CA SER A 33 -5.94 -5.66 6.26
C SER A 33 -5.05 -4.60 6.94
N ALA A 34 -4.43 -3.72 6.15
CA ALA A 34 -3.59 -2.65 6.66
C ALA A 34 -4.40 -1.63 7.47
N THR A 35 -5.58 -1.24 6.99
CA THR A 35 -6.50 -0.34 7.71
C THR A 35 -6.96 -0.97 9.01
N LEU A 36 -7.39 -2.24 8.99
CA LEU A 36 -7.79 -2.98 10.19
C LEU A 36 -6.66 -3.13 11.21
N PHE A 37 -5.42 -3.26 10.75
CA PHE A 37 -4.25 -3.33 11.64
C PHE A 37 -3.89 -1.96 12.24
N ALA A 38 -4.15 -0.88 11.50
CA ALA A 38 -3.84 0.49 11.90
C ALA A 38 -4.99 1.19 12.66
N GLU A 39 -6.14 0.54 12.85
CA GLU A 39 -7.27 1.10 13.60
C GLU A 39 -7.33 0.59 15.05
N GLY A 40 -7.98 1.38 15.91
CA GLY A 40 -8.24 1.05 17.32
C GLY A 40 -7.13 1.45 18.30
N ASP A 41 -7.38 1.20 19.58
CA ASP A 41 -6.58 1.76 20.70
C ASP A 41 -5.14 1.22 20.79
N LYS A 42 -4.78 0.20 19.98
CA LYS A 42 -3.44 -0.37 19.92
C LYS A 42 -2.66 0.06 18.68
N SER A 43 -3.24 0.91 17.83
CA SER A 43 -2.53 1.46 16.68
C SER A 43 -1.37 2.34 17.15
N SER A 44 -0.19 2.14 16.58
CA SER A 44 1.00 2.92 16.87
C SER A 44 1.56 3.52 15.60
N ILE A 45 2.10 4.73 15.70
CA ILE A 45 2.84 5.39 14.61
C ILE A 45 4.03 4.53 14.12
N SER A 46 4.55 3.63 14.96
CA SER A 46 5.60 2.66 14.59
C SER A 46 5.16 1.67 13.50
N GLN A 47 3.85 1.53 13.28
CA GLN A 47 3.29 0.63 12.28
C GLN A 47 3.08 1.32 10.93
N SER A 48 3.05 2.66 10.88
CA SER A 48 2.71 3.42 9.68
C SER A 48 3.67 3.16 8.52
N LEU A 49 4.97 3.35 8.72
CA LEU A 49 6.00 3.14 7.69
C LEU A 49 6.05 1.68 7.19
N PRO A 50 6.06 0.66 8.08
CA PRO A 50 6.00 -0.74 7.66
C PRO A 50 4.76 -1.11 6.84
N LEU A 51 3.60 -0.54 7.17
CA LEU A 51 2.38 -0.74 6.39
C LEU A 51 2.49 -0.08 5.02
N MET A 52 3.02 1.15 4.95
CA MET A 52 3.25 1.84 3.68
C MET A 52 4.23 1.06 2.79
N ASP A 53 5.35 0.58 3.35
CA ASP A 53 6.33 -0.27 2.64
C ASP A 53 5.65 -1.54 2.07
N ALA A 54 4.83 -2.21 2.88
CA ALA A 54 4.11 -3.41 2.46
C ALA A 54 3.10 -3.14 1.32
N LEU A 55 2.39 -2.01 1.39
CA LEU A 55 1.42 -1.59 0.37
C LEU A 55 2.10 -1.14 -0.92
N LEU A 56 3.24 -0.42 -0.85
CA LEU A 56 4.05 -0.07 -2.03
C LEU A 56 4.51 -1.33 -2.76
N ALA A 57 5.10 -2.28 -2.03
CA ALA A 57 5.52 -3.56 -2.59
C ALA A 57 4.35 -4.39 -3.15
N HIS A 58 3.15 -4.27 -2.58
CA HIS A 58 1.94 -4.88 -3.14
C HIS A 58 1.55 -4.27 -4.49
N ASN A 59 1.60 -2.94 -4.64
CA ASN A 59 1.32 -2.28 -5.92
C ASN A 59 2.34 -2.69 -6.99
N GLU A 60 3.63 -2.74 -6.64
CA GLU A 60 4.69 -3.17 -7.56
C GLU A 60 4.50 -4.62 -8.03
N ARG A 61 4.22 -5.54 -7.10
CA ARG A 61 3.94 -6.95 -7.43
C ARG A 61 2.73 -7.09 -8.35
N ASN A 62 1.65 -6.34 -8.10
CA ASN A 62 0.47 -6.35 -8.96
C ASN A 62 0.79 -5.82 -10.36
N LYS A 63 1.51 -4.69 -10.45
CA LYS A 63 1.95 -4.15 -11.73
C LYS A 63 2.79 -5.18 -12.50
N MET A 64 3.75 -5.84 -11.85
CA MET A 64 4.57 -6.87 -12.48
C MET A 64 3.72 -8.05 -12.98
N TYR A 65 2.80 -8.54 -12.15
CA TYR A 65 1.91 -9.67 -12.50
C TYR A 65 1.05 -9.35 -13.73
N TYR A 66 0.34 -8.21 -13.71
CA TYR A 66 -0.53 -7.81 -14.83
C TYR A 66 0.23 -7.25 -16.04
N SER A 67 1.55 -7.12 -15.99
CA SER A 67 2.38 -6.77 -17.15
C SER A 67 2.85 -7.98 -17.94
N GLN A 68 2.67 -9.20 -17.40
CA GLN A 68 3.00 -10.45 -18.10
C GLN A 68 2.01 -10.70 -19.23
N GLU A 69 2.47 -11.21 -20.37
CA GLU A 69 1.63 -11.43 -21.57
C GLU A 69 0.40 -12.30 -21.27
N GLU A 70 0.54 -13.31 -20.41
CA GLU A 70 -0.54 -14.23 -20.03
C GLU A 70 -1.65 -13.57 -19.19
N HIS A 71 -1.30 -12.53 -18.44
CA HIS A 71 -2.17 -11.90 -17.45
C HIS A 71 -2.39 -10.41 -17.74
N GLN A 72 -2.14 -9.98 -18.98
CA GLN A 72 -2.10 -8.58 -19.30
C GLN A 72 -3.45 -7.89 -19.06
N ASP A 73 -3.49 -6.94 -18.12
CA ASP A 73 -4.68 -6.16 -17.81
C ASP A 73 -4.32 -4.69 -17.58
N SER A 74 -4.50 -3.87 -18.60
CA SER A 74 -4.15 -2.44 -18.56
C SER A 74 -4.90 -1.66 -17.49
N LYS A 75 -6.12 -2.08 -17.11
CA LYS A 75 -6.89 -1.41 -16.05
C LYS A 75 -6.23 -1.65 -14.70
N MET A 76 -5.81 -2.89 -14.43
CA MET A 76 -5.13 -3.26 -13.19
C MET A 76 -3.72 -2.66 -13.10
N ILE A 77 -2.98 -2.61 -14.21
CA ILE A 77 -1.68 -1.92 -14.26
C ILE A 77 -1.86 -0.45 -13.85
N ARG A 78 -2.77 0.26 -14.51
CA ARG A 78 -3.01 1.68 -14.23
C ARG A 78 -3.49 1.92 -12.79
N ALA A 79 -4.36 1.05 -12.27
CA ALA A 79 -4.80 1.12 -10.88
C ALA A 79 -3.62 0.96 -9.91
N SER A 80 -2.72 0.01 -10.17
CA SER A 80 -1.52 -0.24 -9.35
C SER A 80 -0.56 0.95 -9.39
N GLU A 81 -0.36 1.57 -10.57
CA GLU A 81 0.47 2.76 -10.69
C GLU A 81 -0.10 3.96 -9.92
N MET A 82 -1.42 4.15 -9.96
CA MET A 82 -2.07 5.22 -9.19
C MET A 82 -2.05 4.96 -7.70
N GLY A 83 -2.24 3.71 -7.27
CA GLY A 83 -2.08 3.32 -5.87
C GLY A 83 -0.66 3.59 -5.36
N TRP A 84 0.35 3.21 -6.13
CA TRP A 84 1.75 3.50 -5.83
C TRP A 84 2.03 5.00 -5.75
N PHE A 85 1.60 5.79 -6.75
CA PHE A 85 1.81 7.24 -6.79
C PHE A 85 1.21 7.96 -5.57
N VAL A 86 0.00 7.57 -5.15
CA VAL A 86 -0.63 8.15 -3.97
C VAL A 86 0.12 7.76 -2.69
N LEU A 87 0.55 6.49 -2.56
CA LEU A 87 1.32 6.04 -1.40
C LEU A 87 2.68 6.72 -1.30
N ASP A 88 3.40 6.85 -2.41
CA ASP A 88 4.69 7.54 -2.49
C ASP A 88 4.59 8.98 -2.00
N LYS A 89 3.54 9.71 -2.40
CA LYS A 89 3.26 11.05 -1.87
C LYS A 89 3.18 11.06 -0.34
N TYR A 90 2.41 10.15 0.27
CA TYR A 90 2.25 10.12 1.72
C TYR A 90 3.50 9.59 2.44
N TYR A 91 4.27 8.72 1.79
CA TYR A 91 5.55 8.25 2.29
C TYR A 91 6.53 9.42 2.43
N ASN A 92 6.67 10.22 1.37
CA ASN A 92 7.57 11.39 1.38
C ASN A 92 7.17 12.43 2.45
N LEU A 93 5.88 12.58 2.75
CA LEU A 93 5.43 13.45 3.86
C LEU A 93 5.87 12.97 5.24
N THR A 94 6.20 11.68 5.41
CA THR A 94 6.73 11.18 6.69
C THR A 94 8.14 11.68 6.98
N GLU A 95 8.89 12.09 5.96
CA GLU A 95 10.22 12.69 6.11
C GLU A 95 10.15 14.12 6.68
N GLU A 96 9.01 14.80 6.58
CA GLU A 96 8.83 16.15 7.12
C GLU A 96 8.75 16.18 8.65
N ALA A 97 8.50 15.04 9.29
CA ALA A 97 8.39 14.92 10.74
C ALA A 97 9.34 13.85 11.29
N PRO A 98 10.36 14.23 12.11
CA PRO A 98 11.38 13.29 12.60
C PRO A 98 10.80 12.18 13.49
N VAL A 99 9.57 12.35 13.99
CA VAL A 99 8.86 11.36 14.81
C VAL A 99 8.74 9.99 14.14
N TYR A 100 8.59 9.93 12.82
CA TYR A 100 8.48 8.64 12.12
C TYR A 100 9.80 7.87 12.09
N ALA A 101 10.91 8.58 11.87
CA ALA A 101 12.27 8.01 11.92
C ALA A 101 12.66 7.61 13.34
N ALA A 102 12.45 8.51 14.31
CA ALA A 102 12.74 8.27 15.73
C ALA A 102 12.00 7.03 16.26
N VAL A 103 10.72 6.88 15.90
CA VAL A 103 9.93 5.72 16.37
C VAL A 103 10.45 4.40 15.80
N LEU A 104 10.94 4.36 14.57
CA LEU A 104 11.59 3.15 14.02
C LEU A 104 12.91 2.83 14.72
N LEU A 105 13.69 3.85 15.07
CA LEU A 105 14.96 3.70 15.81
C LEU A 105 14.74 3.24 17.25
N LEU A 106 13.70 3.77 17.90
CA LEU A 106 13.35 3.47 19.29
C LEU A 106 12.63 2.11 19.46
N ASP A 107 12.03 1.55 18.40
CA ASP A 107 11.41 0.22 18.43
C ASP A 107 12.47 -0.88 18.63
N PRO A 108 12.49 -1.58 19.80
CA PRO A 108 13.49 -2.60 20.12
C PRO A 108 13.52 -3.77 19.13
N SER A 109 12.41 -4.01 18.42
CA SER A 109 12.26 -5.11 17.47
C SER A 109 12.78 -4.80 16.06
N ARG A 110 12.99 -3.51 15.73
CA ARG A 110 13.34 -3.05 14.38
C ARG A 110 14.70 -2.36 14.33
N ARG A 111 14.90 -1.33 15.18
CA ARG A 111 16.11 -0.49 15.30
C ARG A 111 16.80 -0.23 13.95
N ALA A 112 18.13 -0.10 13.95
CA ALA A 112 18.95 0.13 12.76
C ALA A 112 18.88 -1.00 11.71
N SER A 113 18.46 -2.22 12.11
CA SER A 113 18.44 -3.38 11.21
C SER A 113 17.33 -3.31 10.15
N TYR A 114 16.21 -2.66 10.48
CA TYR A 114 15.11 -2.42 9.54
C TYR A 114 15.50 -1.38 8.49
N ILE A 115 16.05 -0.25 8.95
CA ILE A 115 16.49 0.85 8.10
C ILE A 115 17.58 0.36 7.14
N GLY A 116 18.60 -0.34 7.64
CA GLY A 116 19.68 -0.85 6.78
C GLY A 116 19.25 -1.92 5.75
N LYS A 117 18.10 -2.56 5.92
CA LYS A 117 17.58 -3.57 4.97
C LYS A 117 16.58 -3.01 3.97
N ASN A 118 15.76 -2.06 4.40
CA ASN A 118 14.60 -1.62 3.64
C ASN A 118 14.80 -0.22 3.03
N TRP A 119 15.73 0.58 3.54
CA TRP A 119 15.95 1.94 3.04
C TRP A 119 17.20 2.04 2.15
N PRO A 120 17.22 2.95 1.16
CA PRO A 120 18.43 3.30 0.44
C PRO A 120 19.50 3.85 1.38
N VAL A 121 20.78 3.51 1.13
CA VAL A 121 21.91 3.95 1.97
C VAL A 121 21.96 5.47 2.15
N SER A 122 21.55 6.23 1.12
CA SER A 122 21.49 7.70 1.16
C SER A 122 20.50 8.27 2.17
N TRP A 123 19.53 7.49 2.63
CA TRP A 123 18.50 7.93 3.57
C TRP A 123 18.82 7.56 5.03
N VAL A 124 19.83 6.71 5.23
CA VAL A 124 20.20 6.20 6.55
C VAL A 124 20.90 7.27 7.39
N GLU A 125 21.91 7.94 6.83
CA GLU A 125 22.68 8.98 7.54
C GLU A 125 21.80 10.16 8.00
N PRO A 126 20.97 10.79 7.14
CA PRO A 126 20.11 11.89 7.56
C PRO A 126 19.11 11.52 8.65
N ALA A 127 18.58 10.30 8.63
CA ALA A 127 17.61 9.83 9.61
C ALA A 127 18.24 9.61 11.00
N ILE A 128 19.50 9.16 11.05
CA ILE A 128 20.26 9.01 12.30
C ILE A 128 20.66 10.39 12.85
N GLU A 129 21.05 11.33 11.99
CA GLU A 129 21.38 12.70 12.41
C GLU A 129 20.16 13.44 12.98
N ALA A 130 18.98 13.28 12.38
CA ALA A 130 17.74 13.88 12.86
C ALA A 130 17.31 13.38 14.25
N ASP A 131 17.54 12.10 14.56
CA ASP A 131 17.27 11.53 15.90
C ASP A 131 18.22 12.08 16.97
N ASN A 132 19.51 12.22 16.64
CA ASN A 132 20.50 12.81 17.56
C ASN A 132 20.31 14.32 17.80
N ALA A 133 19.50 14.99 16.98
CA ALA A 133 19.20 16.41 17.09
C ALA A 133 17.94 16.73 17.95
N LEU A 134 17.20 15.70 18.39
CA LEU A 134 16.10 15.78 19.36
C LEU A 134 16.62 15.73 20.80
#